data_AF-A0A8S3Z3Q9-F1
#
_entry.id   AF-A0A8S3Z3Q9-F1
#
_cell.length_a   1.000
_cell.length_b   1.000
_cell.length_c   1.000
_cell.angle_alpha   90.00
_cell.angle_beta   90.00
_cell.angle_gamma   90.00
#
_symmetry.space_group_name_H-M   'P 1'
#
loop_
_entity.id
_entity.type
_entity.pdbx_description
1 polymer ?
#
loop_
_entity_poly.entity_id
_entity_poly.type
_entity_poly.pdbx_seq_one_letter_code
_entity_poly.pdbx_strand_id
1 'polypeptide(L)'
;GPEHWYTTFPDCGGVMQSPIDIITSEVLYDPNLDLLDFSDYKTTSGVRMTLENVGGHTAEVLFSGTEIYLKGGALPDEYKLEQFHFHWGQNSRRGSEHAFNGYHYPME
;
A
#
# COMPACT_ATOMS: atom_id res chain seq x y z
N GLY A 1 -19.49 -8.64 5.25
CA GLY A 1 -18.04 -8.46 5.07
C GLY A 1 -17.79 -7.82 3.71
N PRO A 2 -16.57 -7.92 3.17
CA PRO A 2 -16.20 -7.31 1.89
C PRO A 2 -17.18 -7.56 0.74
N GLU A 3 -17.71 -8.78 0.63
CA GLU A 3 -18.72 -9.18 -0.37
C GLU A 3 -20.02 -8.36 -0.36
N HIS A 4 -20.28 -7.57 0.70
CA HIS A 4 -21.47 -6.74 0.83
C HIS A 4 -21.15 -5.24 0.95
N TRP A 5 -19.88 -4.82 0.90
CA TRP A 5 -19.54 -3.40 1.05
C TRP A 5 -20.22 -2.53 -0.01
N TYR A 6 -20.39 -3.06 -1.23
CA TYR A 6 -21.07 -2.37 -2.34
C TYR A 6 -22.51 -1.92 -2.04
N THR A 7 -23.19 -2.52 -1.05
CA THR A 7 -24.57 -2.13 -0.70
C THR A 7 -24.62 -0.74 -0.06
N THR A 8 -23.55 -0.36 0.63
CA THR A 8 -23.42 0.94 1.33
C THR A 8 -22.43 1.86 0.63
N PHE A 9 -21.37 1.29 0.05
CA PHE A 9 -20.30 1.97 -0.66
C PHE A 9 -20.23 1.42 -2.09
N PRO A 10 -21.05 1.91 -3.03
CA PRO A 10 -21.19 1.33 -4.37
C PRO A 10 -19.87 1.12 -5.13
N ASP A 11 -18.87 1.98 -4.89
CA ASP A 11 -17.55 1.89 -5.51
C ASP A 11 -16.83 0.58 -5.18
N CYS A 12 -17.13 -0.06 -4.05
CA CYS A 12 -16.61 -1.38 -3.69
C CYS A 12 -17.09 -2.51 -4.62
N GLY A 13 -18.10 -2.26 -5.46
CA GLY A 13 -18.57 -3.18 -6.51
C GLY A 13 -18.07 -2.81 -7.91
N GLY A 14 -17.11 -1.89 -8.02
CA GLY A 14 -16.55 -1.43 -9.30
C GLY A 14 -15.62 -2.44 -9.97
N VAL A 15 -15.15 -2.10 -11.18
CA VAL A 15 -14.26 -2.96 -12.00
C VAL A 15 -12.77 -2.63 -11.86
N MET A 16 -12.43 -1.56 -11.13
CA MET A 16 -11.06 -1.12 -10.85
C MET A 16 -10.83 -1.15 -9.35
N GLN A 17 -10.86 -2.35 -8.77
CA GLN A 17 -10.66 -2.57 -7.34
C GLN A 17 -9.30 -3.22 -7.10
N SER A 18 -8.76 -2.98 -5.91
CA SER A 18 -7.62 -3.69 -5.35
C SER A 18 -8.10 -4.54 -4.16
N PRO A 19 -7.34 -5.58 -3.74
CA PRO A 19 -6.07 -6.05 -4.30
C PRO A 19 -6.24 -6.88 -5.59
N ILE A 20 -5.12 -7.17 -6.24
CA ILE A 20 -5.04 -8.07 -7.41
C ILE A 20 -3.86 -9.04 -7.29
N ASP A 21 -3.91 -10.12 -8.08
CA ASP A 21 -2.75 -10.98 -8.35
C ASP A 21 -1.98 -10.44 -9.56
N ILE A 22 -0.72 -10.06 -9.36
CA ILE A 22 0.14 -9.57 -10.42
C ILE A 22 0.77 -10.78 -11.13
N ILE A 23 0.22 -11.09 -12.30
CA ILE A 23 0.75 -12.14 -13.18
C ILE A 23 1.93 -11.57 -13.96
N THR A 24 3.15 -11.88 -13.52
CA THR A 24 4.40 -11.30 -14.04
C THR A 24 4.67 -11.61 -15.52
N SER A 25 4.03 -12.63 -16.10
CA SER A 25 4.10 -12.91 -17.54
C SER A 25 3.17 -12.03 -18.39
N GLU A 26 2.20 -11.36 -17.76
CA GLU A 26 1.20 -10.50 -18.41
C GLU A 26 1.48 -9.01 -18.20
N VAL A 27 2.46 -8.65 -17.38
CA VAL A 27 2.85 -7.25 -17.18
C VAL A 27 3.50 -6.68 -18.44
N LEU A 28 3.23 -5.41 -18.70
CA LEU A 28 3.83 -4.67 -19.81
C LEU A 28 5.01 -3.86 -19.26
N TYR A 29 6.21 -4.14 -19.74
CA TYR A 29 7.38 -3.33 -19.42
C TYR A 29 7.32 -2.00 -20.17
N ASP A 30 7.41 -0.90 -19.43
CA ASP A 30 7.53 0.45 -19.99
C ASP A 30 8.97 0.98 -19.79
N PRO A 31 9.76 1.12 -20.87
CA PRO A 31 11.13 1.62 -20.79
C PRO A 31 11.22 3.12 -20.49
N ASN A 32 10.10 3.87 -20.53
CA ASN A 32 10.07 5.31 -20.29
C ASN A 32 9.77 5.66 -18.83
N LEU A 33 9.55 4.67 -17.97
CA LEU A 33 9.35 4.91 -16.54
C LEU A 33 10.65 5.37 -15.89
N ASP A 34 10.60 6.56 -15.29
CA ASP A 34 11.67 7.05 -14.43
C ASP A 34 11.78 6.20 -13.16
N LEU A 35 12.93 6.27 -12.50
CA LEU A 35 13.09 5.65 -11.18
C LEU A 35 12.19 6.34 -10.15
N LEU A 36 11.74 5.59 -9.15
CA LEU A 36 11.14 6.18 -7.96
C LEU A 36 12.20 6.97 -7.18
N ASP A 37 11.85 8.19 -6.80
CA ASP A 37 12.66 9.08 -5.99
C ASP A 37 12.01 9.26 -4.61
N PHE A 38 12.77 8.96 -3.57
CA PHE A 38 12.36 8.97 -2.17
C PHE A 38 13.09 10.09 -1.43
N SER A 39 12.55 11.30 -1.49
CA SER A 39 13.11 12.48 -0.82
C SER A 39 12.99 12.32 0.70
N ASP A 40 14.10 12.53 1.41
CA ASP A 40 14.19 12.51 2.88
C ASP A 40 13.77 11.19 3.56
N TYR A 41 13.56 10.12 2.82
CA TYR A 41 13.16 8.81 3.37
C TYR A 41 14.12 8.26 4.44
N LYS A 42 15.42 8.59 4.35
CA LYS A 42 16.45 8.17 5.31
C LYS A 42 16.53 9.09 6.54
N THR A 43 15.78 10.19 6.56
CA THR A 43 15.82 11.17 7.64
C THR A 43 15.06 10.64 8.84
N THR A 44 15.73 10.60 10.00
CA THR A 44 15.11 10.24 11.28
C THR A 44 14.95 11.45 12.21
N SER A 45 15.72 12.52 11.98
CA SER A 45 15.64 13.75 12.75
C SER A 45 14.29 14.43 12.52
N GLY A 46 13.58 14.75 13.60
CA GLY A 46 12.29 15.44 13.55
C GLY A 46 11.11 14.57 13.09
N VAL A 47 11.34 13.30 12.73
CA VAL A 47 10.28 12.34 12.40
C VAL A 47 9.61 11.85 13.68
N ARG A 48 8.29 11.78 13.67
CA ARG A 48 7.46 11.19 14.73
C ARG A 48 6.51 10.17 14.12
N MET A 49 6.43 9.00 14.74
CA MET A 49 5.54 7.91 14.33
C MET A 49 4.70 7.48 15.53
N THR A 50 3.39 7.39 15.33
CA THR A 50 2.45 6.89 16.34
C THR A 50 1.80 5.63 15.81
N LEU A 51 1.93 4.52 16.54
CA LEU A 51 1.29 3.26 16.19
C LEU A 51 -0.06 3.14 16.92
N GLU A 52 -1.12 2.93 16.16
CA GLU A 52 -2.49 2.81 16.66
C GLU A 52 -3.14 1.51 16.15
N ASN A 53 -3.97 0.89 16.98
CA ASN A 53 -4.89 -0.16 16.53
C ASN A 53 -6.19 0.50 16.09
N VAL A 54 -6.35 0.67 14.78
CA VAL A 54 -7.48 1.41 14.20
C VAL A 54 -8.62 0.45 13.87
N GLY A 55 -9.77 0.68 14.51
CA GLY A 55 -11.01 -0.07 14.27
C GLY A 55 -10.95 -1.57 14.59
N GLY A 56 -9.85 -2.08 15.14
CA GLY A 56 -9.64 -3.52 15.35
C GLY A 56 -9.30 -4.30 14.07
N HIS A 57 -8.94 -3.60 12.98
CA HIS A 57 -8.74 -4.22 11.67
C HIS A 57 -7.31 -4.08 11.14
N THR A 58 -6.54 -3.11 11.63
CA THR A 58 -5.14 -2.95 11.24
C THR A 58 -4.32 -2.26 12.33
N ALA A 59 -3.00 -2.44 12.24
CA ALA A 59 -2.01 -1.64 12.92
C ALA A 59 -1.63 -0.49 11.98
N GLU A 60 -2.07 0.73 12.29
CA GLU A 60 -1.80 1.92 11.48
C GLU A 60 -0.71 2.77 12.14
N VAL A 61 0.24 3.25 11.35
CA VAL A 61 1.30 4.17 11.76
C VAL A 61 1.05 5.53 11.15
N LEU A 62 0.70 6.48 12.02
CA LEU A 62 0.54 7.88 11.67
C LEU A 62 1.92 8.56 11.63
N PHE A 63 2.19 9.30 10.56
CA PHE A 63 3.46 9.99 10.35
C PHE A 63 3.32 11.50 10.56
N SER A 64 4.28 12.13 11.25
CA SER A 64 4.32 13.59 11.41
C SER A 64 5.74 14.13 11.63
N GLY A 65 5.90 15.45 11.53
CA GLY A 65 7.18 16.12 11.70
C GLY A 65 7.88 16.39 10.37
N THR A 66 9.14 15.94 10.23
CA THR A 66 9.89 16.09 8.97
C THR A 66 9.17 15.36 7.84
N GLU A 67 8.81 16.08 6.78
CA GLU A 67 8.05 15.54 5.65
C GLU A 67 8.94 14.63 4.78
N ILE A 68 8.36 13.52 4.31
CA ILE A 68 9.00 12.56 3.40
C ILE A 68 8.16 12.52 2.13
N TYR A 69 8.81 12.52 0.97
CA TYR A 69 8.13 12.56 -0.32
C TYR A 69 8.51 11.43 -1.25
N LEU A 70 7.60 11.09 -2.15
CA LEU A 70 7.75 10.12 -3.23
C LEU A 70 7.36 10.75 -4.57
N LYS A 71 8.19 10.57 -5.60
CA LYS A 71 7.88 10.95 -6.98
C LYS A 71 8.56 10.01 -7.98
N GLY A 72 8.36 10.25 -9.27
CA GLY A 72 8.91 9.43 -10.34
C GLY A 72 8.09 8.16 -10.61
N GLY A 73 8.65 7.23 -11.38
CA GLY A 73 7.87 6.11 -11.91
C GLY A 73 6.72 6.60 -12.80
N ALA A 74 5.52 6.08 -12.54
CA ALA A 74 4.29 6.50 -13.22
C ALA A 74 3.47 7.53 -12.42
N LEU A 75 4.01 8.07 -11.32
CA LEU A 75 3.28 9.01 -10.47
C LEU A 75 3.16 10.37 -11.18
N PRO A 76 1.96 10.96 -11.25
CA PRO A 76 1.75 12.23 -11.98
C PRO A 76 2.29 13.46 -11.22
N ASP A 77 2.60 13.31 -9.93
CA ASP A 77 3.03 14.41 -9.05
C ASP A 77 3.93 13.88 -7.91
N GLU A 78 4.38 14.78 -7.05
CA GLU A 78 5.06 14.48 -5.79
C GLU A 78 4.03 14.23 -4.67
N TYR A 79 4.17 13.10 -3.99
CA TYR A 79 3.27 12.66 -2.93
C TYR A 79 3.99 12.70 -1.59
N LYS A 80 3.28 13.12 -0.54
CA LYS A 80 3.79 13.13 0.84
C LYS A 80 3.36 11.89 1.60
N LEU A 81 4.25 11.29 2.37
CA LEU A 81 3.92 10.22 3.31
C LEU A 81 3.00 10.75 4.43
N GLU A 82 1.83 10.14 4.57
CA GLU A 82 0.83 10.50 5.60
C GLU A 82 0.69 9.40 6.67
N GLN A 83 0.47 8.16 6.23
CA GLN A 83 0.39 6.97 7.09
C GLN A 83 0.79 5.71 6.31
N PHE A 84 1.05 4.63 7.03
CA PHE A 84 1.05 3.27 6.48
C PHE A 84 0.40 2.31 7.48
N HIS A 85 -0.12 1.20 6.99
CA HIS A 85 -0.75 0.18 7.81
C HIS A 85 -0.35 -1.21 7.32
N PHE A 86 -0.68 -2.22 8.12
CA PHE A 86 -0.26 -3.59 7.86
C PHE A 86 -1.46 -4.51 7.63
N HIS A 87 -1.28 -5.47 6.72
CA HIS A 87 -2.17 -6.62 6.57
C HIS A 87 -1.39 -7.89 6.89
N TRP A 88 -1.95 -8.76 7.72
CA TRP A 88 -1.29 -10.00 8.11
C TRP A 88 -2.30 -11.13 8.28
N GLY A 89 -1.78 -12.35 8.16
CA GLY A 89 -2.57 -13.55 8.33
C GLY A 89 -2.49 -14.15 9.72
N GLN A 90 -3.24 -15.24 9.91
CA GLN A 90 -3.15 -16.05 11.12
C GLN A 90 -1.80 -16.78 11.23
N ASN A 91 -1.09 -16.99 10.12
CA ASN A 91 0.18 -17.71 10.08
C ASN A 91 1.09 -17.19 8.96
N SER A 92 2.33 -17.65 8.95
CA SER A 92 3.38 -17.21 8.01
C SER A 92 3.23 -17.73 6.57
N ARG A 93 2.03 -18.16 6.13
CA ARG A 93 1.80 -18.63 4.76
C ARG A 93 0.99 -17.66 3.91
N ARG A 94 0.11 -16.85 4.51
CA ARG A 94 -0.81 -15.97 3.78
C ARG A 94 -1.31 -14.85 4.66
N GLY A 95 -0.99 -13.61 4.30
CA GLY A 95 -1.44 -12.40 4.98
C GLY A 95 -1.43 -11.14 4.10
N SER A 96 -0.66 -11.13 3.01
CA SER A 96 -0.72 -10.05 2.02
C SER A 96 -2.09 -9.99 1.33
N GLU A 97 -2.52 -8.78 0.99
CA GLU A 97 -3.70 -8.56 0.18
C GLU A 97 -3.40 -8.86 -1.29
N HIS A 98 -2.31 -8.28 -1.83
CA HIS A 98 -1.82 -8.57 -3.17
C HIS A 98 -1.10 -9.93 -3.23
N ALA A 99 -1.01 -10.47 -4.44
CA ALA A 99 -0.25 -11.67 -4.76
C ALA A 99 0.64 -11.46 -6.00
N PHE A 100 1.65 -12.31 -6.15
CA PHE A 100 2.48 -12.37 -7.34
C PHE A 100 2.45 -13.79 -7.91
N ASN A 101 1.97 -13.97 -9.14
CA ASN A 101 1.80 -15.28 -9.78
C ASN A 101 1.04 -16.29 -8.87
N GLY A 102 0.03 -15.84 -8.15
CA GLY A 102 -0.77 -16.64 -7.21
C GLY A 102 -0.14 -16.86 -5.84
N TYR A 103 1.07 -16.35 -5.59
CA TYR A 103 1.77 -16.48 -4.31
C TYR A 103 1.50 -15.28 -3.41
N HIS A 104 1.01 -15.57 -2.19
CA HIS A 104 0.86 -14.59 -1.12
C HIS A 104 2.08 -14.60 -0.18
N TYR A 105 2.25 -13.48 0.53
CA TYR A 105 3.27 -13.30 1.55
C TYR A 105 2.66 -13.28 2.95
N PRO A 106 3.46 -13.47 4.02
CA PRO A 106 2.97 -13.48 5.40
C PRO A 106 2.31 -12.18 5.87
N MET A 107 2.75 -11.05 5.31
CA MET A 107 2.34 -9.70 5.67
C MET A 107 2.56 -8.78 4.46
N GLU A 108 1.76 -7.73 4.36
CA GLU A 108 1.92 -6.59 3.47
C GLU A 108 1.92 -5.29 4.28
#